data_AF-A0A7S4IB21-F1
#
_entry.id   AF-A0A7S4IB21-F1
#
_cell.length_a   1.000
_cell.length_b   1.000
_cell.length_c   1.000
_cell.angle_alpha   90.00
_cell.angle_beta   90.00
_cell.angle_gamma   90.00
#
_symmetry.space_group_name_H-M   'P 1'
#
loop_
_entity.id
_entity.type
_entity.pdbx_description
1 polymer ?
#
loop_
_entity_poly.entity_id
_entity_poly.type
_entity_poly.pdbx_seq_one_letter_code
_entity_poly.pdbx_strand_id
1 'polypeptide(L)'
;TDFDVWVGIPSIQMSQLPRAAKICFTLHVKNYKEMIPLGWVNQQIFDHHNVLKAGVFSIPLWLNGHANPLSPCSVNIDSAKPMTLSVEFPAFSDQVVTYPSFSQYIYSSEPAKEADPSMVLNSRMDYLIHQDPLYKMSQKEQKMLWDNRHILGCVPAALPKVLQVVDWTKPEMVIEMLRLMSTWAPLPGSEALQLLDAHYPAREVREYAVNCLRNVPDIDIEDYMLQLVQVLKYEPFHDSPLSRFLLQRALQNRERLGHLLFWYLKAELSSPHISHRYTLLAEAYLYGCGDHLFELTHQAQLVEKLQQVAENVKSKKRGKKQLLHKELADIKFDHRINLPIVPGMSISGFNIEKCKYMDSFTLPLWLEC
;
A
#
# COMPACT_ATOMS: atom_id res chain seq x y z
N THR A 1 12.72 -11.95 -29.54
CA THR A 1 13.99 -12.57 -29.10
C THR A 1 13.61 -13.76 -28.26
N ASP A 2 14.12 -14.94 -28.58
CA ASP A 2 13.81 -16.15 -27.84
C ASP A 2 14.92 -16.40 -26.81
N PHE A 3 14.53 -16.63 -25.56
CA PHE A 3 15.43 -16.93 -24.45
C PHE A 3 14.94 -18.23 -23.81
N ASP A 4 15.11 -19.33 -24.54
CA ASP A 4 14.75 -20.68 -24.07
C ASP A 4 15.83 -21.22 -23.11
N VAL A 5 15.94 -20.58 -21.94
CA VAL A 5 16.99 -20.87 -20.95
C VAL A 5 16.40 -20.91 -19.54
N TRP A 6 16.67 -22.01 -18.84
CA TRP A 6 16.41 -22.10 -17.40
C TRP A 6 17.44 -21.29 -16.61
N VAL A 7 16.95 -20.30 -15.86
CA VAL A 7 17.79 -19.48 -14.97
C VAL A 7 17.64 -20.00 -13.55
N GLY A 8 18.66 -20.72 -13.06
CA GLY A 8 18.73 -21.15 -11.66
C GLY A 8 19.16 -20.02 -10.72
N ILE A 9 18.63 -20.01 -9.49
CA ILE A 9 19.08 -19.13 -8.40
C ILE A 9 19.85 -20.00 -7.38
N PRO A 10 21.17 -20.19 -7.56
CA PRO A 10 21.92 -21.23 -6.84
C PRO A 10 22.04 -20.98 -5.34
N SER A 11 21.80 -19.75 -4.88
CA SER A 11 21.92 -19.37 -3.48
C SER A 11 20.69 -19.66 -2.62
N ILE A 12 19.58 -20.12 -3.20
CA ILE A 12 18.33 -20.33 -2.47
C ILE A 12 17.63 -21.62 -2.90
N GLN A 13 17.21 -22.42 -1.92
CA GLN A 13 16.37 -23.58 -2.14
C GLN A 13 14.88 -23.19 -2.15
N MET A 14 14.04 -23.99 -2.81
CA MET A 14 12.59 -23.73 -2.84
C MET A 14 11.97 -23.70 -1.43
N SER A 15 12.45 -24.55 -0.52
CA SER A 15 12.03 -24.61 0.89
C SER A 15 12.40 -23.37 1.70
N GLN A 16 13.33 -22.54 1.20
CA GLN A 16 13.81 -21.32 1.83
C GLN A 16 13.06 -20.07 1.33
N LEU A 17 12.16 -20.19 0.35
CA LEU A 17 11.43 -19.05 -0.18
C LEU A 17 10.43 -18.52 0.85
N PRO A 18 10.49 -17.24 1.25
CA PRO A 18 9.49 -16.66 2.13
C PRO A 18 8.15 -16.50 1.39
N ARG A 19 7.05 -16.48 2.14
CA ARG A 19 5.68 -16.36 1.60
C ARG A 19 5.49 -15.14 0.70
N ALA A 20 6.09 -14.01 1.06
CA ALA A 20 5.98 -12.75 0.32
C ALA A 20 7.12 -12.55 -0.69
N ALA A 21 7.79 -13.64 -1.11
CA ALA A 21 8.88 -13.57 -2.08
C ALA A 21 8.41 -13.03 -3.43
N LYS A 22 9.20 -12.12 -3.99
CA LYS A 22 9.00 -11.53 -5.31
C LYS A 22 10.16 -11.88 -6.22
N ILE A 23 9.86 -12.09 -7.50
CA ILE A 23 10.83 -12.11 -8.58
C ILE A 23 10.70 -10.83 -9.40
N CYS A 24 11.84 -10.24 -9.76
CA CYS A 24 11.93 -8.93 -10.39
C CYS A 24 12.68 -9.06 -11.71
N PHE A 25 12.02 -8.77 -12.82
CA PHE A 25 12.59 -8.88 -14.16
C PHE A 25 12.83 -7.50 -14.77
N THR A 26 14.00 -7.27 -15.36
CA THR A 26 14.27 -6.10 -16.21
C THR A 26 14.86 -6.56 -17.54
N LEU A 27 14.14 -6.29 -18.62
CA LEU A 27 14.61 -6.52 -19.98
C LEU A 27 15.49 -5.34 -20.40
N HIS A 28 16.67 -5.63 -20.91
CA HIS A 28 17.60 -4.64 -21.44
C HIS A 28 17.91 -4.90 -22.91
N VAL A 29 18.17 -3.83 -23.66
CA VAL A 29 18.82 -3.88 -24.97
C VAL A 29 20.24 -3.38 -24.84
N LYS A 30 21.18 -4.10 -25.46
CA LYS A 30 22.59 -3.69 -25.52
C LYS A 30 22.82 -2.86 -26.77
N ASN A 31 23.19 -1.60 -26.62
CA ASN A 31 23.58 -0.73 -27.72
C ASN A 31 25.05 -0.32 -27.57
N TYR A 32 25.93 -0.84 -28.43
CA TYR A 32 27.41 -0.68 -28.46
C TYR A 32 28.14 -0.80 -27.11
N LYS A 33 27.93 0.13 -26.17
CA LYS A 33 28.56 0.20 -24.83
C LYS A 33 27.59 0.25 -23.65
N GLU A 34 26.29 0.47 -23.87
CA GLU A 34 25.33 0.69 -22.78
C GLU A 34 24.20 -0.34 -22.79
N MET A 35 23.75 -0.69 -21.59
CA MET A 35 22.57 -1.52 -21.35
C MET A 35 21.39 -0.58 -21.07
N ILE A 36 20.45 -0.51 -22.00
CA ILE A 36 19.29 0.38 -21.90
C ILE A 36 18.09 -0.46 -21.46
N PRO A 37 17.39 -0.10 -20.37
CA PRO A 37 16.19 -0.82 -19.93
C PRO A 37 15.03 -0.61 -20.92
N LEU A 38 14.50 -1.70 -21.46
CA LEU A 38 13.30 -1.69 -22.31
C LEU A 38 12.02 -1.78 -21.49
N GLY A 39 12.05 -2.59 -20.44
CA GLY A 39 10.90 -2.71 -19.55
C GLY A 39 11.14 -3.64 -18.37
N TRP A 40 10.23 -3.61 -17.42
CA TRP A 40 10.37 -4.30 -16.14
C TRP A 40 9.04 -4.83 -15.61
N VAL A 41 9.12 -5.81 -14.72
CA VAL A 41 7.97 -6.28 -13.94
C VAL A 41 8.41 -6.96 -12.65
N ASN A 42 7.60 -6.80 -11.60
CA ASN A 42 7.72 -7.54 -10.35
C ASN A 42 6.56 -8.52 -10.24
N GLN A 43 6.84 -9.75 -9.82
CA GLN A 43 5.82 -10.77 -9.65
C GLN A 43 5.98 -11.51 -8.32
N GLN A 44 4.88 -11.73 -7.60
CA GLN A 44 4.86 -12.59 -6.44
C GLN A 44 5.10 -14.05 -6.87
N ILE A 45 5.92 -14.78 -6.11
CA ILE A 45 6.22 -16.18 -6.37
C ILE A 45 5.06 -17.09 -5.91
N PHE A 46 4.40 -16.70 -4.82
CA PHE A 46 3.17 -17.33 -4.33
C PHE A 46 1.95 -16.48 -4.72
N ASP A 47 0.83 -17.12 -5.03
CA ASP A 47 -0.44 -16.44 -5.24
C ASP A 47 -1.19 -16.16 -3.92
N HIS A 48 -2.38 -15.59 -4.02
CA HIS A 48 -3.22 -15.24 -2.88
C HIS A 48 -3.76 -16.45 -2.09
N HIS A 49 -3.73 -17.65 -2.68
CA HIS A 49 -4.04 -18.92 -2.02
C HIS A 49 -2.78 -19.59 -1.44
N ASN A 50 -1.63 -18.92 -1.50
CA ASN A 50 -0.31 -19.43 -1.12
C ASN A 50 0.20 -20.55 -2.01
N VAL A 51 -0.30 -20.66 -3.24
CA VAL A 51 0.17 -21.64 -4.23
C VAL A 51 1.40 -21.08 -4.93
N LEU A 52 2.46 -21.88 -5.02
CA LEU A 52 3.65 -21.57 -5.79
C LEU A 52 3.30 -21.53 -7.29
N LYS A 53 3.71 -20.47 -7.99
CA LYS A 53 3.52 -20.38 -9.44
C LYS A 53 4.22 -21.54 -10.17
N ALA A 54 3.50 -22.15 -11.11
CA ALA A 54 3.98 -23.23 -11.96
C ALA A 54 3.42 -23.06 -13.38
N GLY A 55 4.22 -23.42 -14.39
CA GLY A 55 3.85 -23.32 -15.81
C GLY A 55 4.21 -21.97 -16.45
N VAL A 56 3.67 -21.75 -17.65
CA VAL A 56 4.01 -20.61 -18.52
C VAL A 56 3.11 -19.41 -18.25
N PHE A 57 3.71 -18.24 -18.05
CA PHE A 57 3.04 -16.96 -17.85
C PHE A 57 3.49 -15.95 -18.90
N SER A 58 2.53 -15.27 -19.53
CA SER A 58 2.80 -14.09 -20.36
C SER A 58 2.55 -12.84 -19.53
N ILE A 59 3.61 -12.07 -19.27
CA ILE A 59 3.60 -10.97 -18.31
C ILE A 59 3.81 -9.63 -19.04
N PRO A 60 2.82 -8.73 -19.03
CA PRO A 60 2.97 -7.37 -19.54
C PRO A 60 4.05 -6.58 -18.79
N LEU A 61 5.02 -6.01 -19.52
CA LEU A 61 6.10 -5.20 -18.95
C LEU A 61 5.70 -3.73 -18.84
N TRP A 62 6.16 -3.06 -17.79
CA TRP A 62 6.20 -1.60 -17.69
C TRP A 62 7.40 -1.07 -18.50
N LEU A 63 7.18 -0.13 -19.42
CA LEU A 63 8.22 0.32 -20.35
C LEU A 63 9.22 1.29 -19.69
N ASN A 64 10.43 1.36 -20.26
CA ASN A 64 11.43 2.41 -19.99
C ASN A 64 11.82 2.55 -18.50
N GLY A 65 12.13 1.45 -17.82
CA GLY A 65 12.52 1.49 -16.41
C GLY A 65 13.11 0.17 -15.91
N HIS A 66 13.54 0.20 -14.64
CA HIS A 66 14.11 -0.97 -13.96
C HIS A 66 13.13 -1.52 -12.93
N ALA A 67 13.18 -2.83 -12.72
CA ALA A 67 12.47 -3.47 -11.64
C ALA A 67 13.01 -2.97 -10.30
N ASN A 68 12.10 -2.53 -9.43
CA ASN A 68 12.42 -2.11 -8.08
C ASN A 68 11.79 -3.11 -7.09
N PRO A 69 12.58 -3.86 -6.29
CA PRO A 69 12.05 -4.84 -5.33
C PRO A 69 11.05 -4.26 -4.31
N LEU A 70 11.17 -2.97 -3.99
CA LEU A 70 10.26 -2.27 -3.08
C LEU A 70 8.95 -1.83 -3.77
N SER A 71 8.90 -1.83 -5.10
CA SER A 71 7.69 -1.47 -5.82
C SER A 71 6.61 -2.56 -5.71
N PRO A 72 5.33 -2.17 -5.87
CA PRO A 72 4.21 -3.10 -5.94
C PRO A 72 4.37 -4.11 -7.10
N CYS A 73 3.71 -5.27 -6.96
CA CYS A 73 3.56 -6.23 -8.06
C CYS A 73 2.30 -5.91 -8.87
N SER A 74 2.27 -4.73 -9.51
CA SER A 74 1.14 -4.30 -10.34
C SER A 74 1.25 -4.88 -11.76
N VAL A 75 0.15 -5.41 -12.28
CA VAL A 75 0.05 -5.84 -13.69
C VAL A 75 -0.07 -4.59 -14.57
N ASN A 76 0.70 -4.51 -15.66
CA ASN A 76 0.54 -3.43 -16.62
C ASN A 76 -0.75 -3.63 -17.43
N ILE A 77 -1.75 -2.78 -17.16
CA ILE A 77 -3.07 -2.77 -17.82
C ILE A 77 -3.21 -1.63 -18.85
N ASP A 78 -2.17 -0.80 -19.03
CA ASP A 78 -2.25 0.48 -19.73
C ASP A 78 -2.14 0.36 -21.27
N SER A 79 -1.71 -0.79 -21.78
CA SER A 79 -1.47 -0.97 -23.21
C SER A 79 -2.47 -1.91 -23.87
N ALA A 80 -3.07 -1.45 -24.98
CA ALA A 80 -3.83 -2.31 -25.88
C ALA A 80 -2.98 -3.43 -26.53
N LYS A 81 -1.64 -3.25 -26.57
CA LYS A 81 -0.66 -4.23 -27.05
C LYS A 81 0.66 -4.09 -26.26
N PRO A 82 0.72 -4.58 -25.01
CA PRO A 82 1.92 -4.42 -24.19
C PRO A 82 3.08 -5.25 -24.76
N MET A 83 4.31 -4.80 -24.53
CA MET A 83 5.46 -5.68 -24.60
C MET A 83 5.33 -6.73 -23.50
N THR A 84 5.42 -8.01 -23.83
CA THR A 84 5.24 -9.12 -22.89
C THR A 84 6.53 -9.92 -22.72
N LEU A 85 6.75 -10.40 -21.50
CA LEU A 85 7.78 -11.38 -21.16
C LEU A 85 7.09 -12.73 -20.91
N SER A 86 7.48 -13.76 -21.66
CA SER A 86 7.06 -15.12 -21.38
C SER A 86 8.02 -15.75 -20.37
N VAL A 87 7.51 -16.23 -19.24
CA VAL A 87 8.31 -16.88 -18.19
C VAL A 87 7.67 -18.22 -17.86
N GLU A 88 8.47 -19.28 -17.83
CA GLU A 88 8.05 -20.59 -17.34
C GLU A 88 8.59 -20.81 -15.92
N PHE A 89 7.69 -21.15 -14.99
CA PHE A 89 8.05 -21.63 -13.65
C PHE A 89 7.99 -23.16 -13.61
N PRO A 90 8.89 -23.84 -12.87
CA PRO A 90 8.90 -25.29 -12.78
C PRO A 90 7.53 -25.86 -12.37
N ALA A 91 7.04 -26.83 -13.14
CA ALA A 91 5.87 -27.60 -12.78
C ALA A 91 6.29 -28.92 -12.12
N PHE A 92 5.64 -29.26 -11.01
CA PHE A 92 5.86 -30.51 -10.29
C PHE A 92 4.72 -31.46 -10.63
N SER A 93 5.08 -32.63 -11.16
CA SER A 93 4.25 -33.37 -12.12
C SER A 93 2.91 -33.94 -11.63
N ASP A 94 2.48 -33.73 -10.38
CA ASP A 94 1.13 -34.10 -9.90
C ASP A 94 0.66 -33.38 -8.62
N GLN A 95 1.39 -32.36 -8.13
CA GLN A 95 1.08 -31.73 -6.84
C GLN A 95 1.16 -30.20 -6.90
N VAL A 96 0.11 -29.56 -6.38
CA VAL A 96 0.10 -28.13 -6.11
C VAL A 96 1.01 -27.87 -4.92
N VAL A 97 2.11 -27.16 -5.14
CA VAL A 97 3.01 -26.76 -4.06
C VAL A 97 2.44 -25.52 -3.37
N THR A 98 2.17 -25.63 -2.06
CA THR A 98 1.65 -24.52 -1.26
C THR A 98 2.63 -24.12 -0.17
N TYR A 99 2.66 -22.84 0.18
CA TYR A 99 3.39 -22.39 1.36
C TYR A 99 2.84 -23.06 2.63
N PRO A 100 3.70 -23.59 3.52
CA PRO A 100 3.24 -24.27 4.72
C PRO A 100 2.51 -23.31 5.67
N SER A 101 1.47 -23.82 6.33
CA SER A 101 0.86 -23.11 7.45
C SER A 101 1.71 -23.32 8.71
N PHE A 102 2.09 -22.23 9.37
CA PHE A 102 2.81 -22.30 10.65
C PHE A 102 1.90 -22.30 11.88
N SER A 103 0.57 -22.34 11.70
CA SER A 103 -0.38 -22.28 12.82
C SER A 103 -0.06 -23.32 13.90
N GLN A 104 0.28 -24.54 13.51
CA GLN A 104 0.59 -25.62 14.45
C GLN A 104 1.83 -25.32 15.32
N TYR A 105 2.82 -24.57 14.81
CA TYR A 105 4.04 -24.20 15.54
C TYR A 105 3.86 -22.96 16.41
N ILE A 106 2.92 -22.08 16.03
CA ILE A 106 2.58 -20.87 16.79
C ILE A 106 1.81 -21.27 18.06
N TYR A 107 0.78 -22.12 17.93
CA TYR A 107 -0.14 -22.45 19.03
C TYR A 107 0.34 -23.58 19.96
N SER A 108 1.47 -24.22 19.68
CA SER A 108 2.03 -25.30 20.50
C SER A 108 3.00 -24.83 21.60
N SER A 109 3.15 -23.52 21.78
CA SER A 109 4.13 -22.96 22.71
C SER A 109 3.55 -22.55 24.06
N GLU A 110 4.26 -22.91 25.13
CA GLU A 110 4.00 -22.37 26.47
C GLU A 110 4.22 -20.85 26.47
N PRO A 111 3.42 -20.07 27.21
CA PRO A 111 3.61 -18.63 27.30
C PRO A 111 5.05 -18.31 27.73
N ALA A 112 5.68 -17.35 27.06
CA ALA A 112 7.00 -16.89 27.44
C ALA A 112 6.99 -16.49 28.92
N LYS A 113 7.93 -17.02 29.71
CA LYS A 113 8.09 -16.61 31.11
C LYS A 113 8.29 -15.09 31.14
N GLU A 114 7.46 -14.39 31.92
CA GLU A 114 7.61 -12.95 32.17
C GLU A 114 9.04 -12.70 32.69
N ALA A 115 9.88 -12.15 31.84
CA ALA A 115 11.21 -11.67 32.22
C ALA A 115 11.08 -10.19 32.59
N ASP A 116 11.67 -9.79 33.71
CA ASP A 116 11.71 -8.40 34.13
C ASP A 116 12.50 -7.56 33.10
N PRO A 117 11.89 -6.56 32.43
CA PRO A 117 12.55 -5.73 31.44
C PRO A 117 13.83 -5.05 31.97
N SER A 118 13.87 -4.76 33.28
CA SER A 118 15.01 -4.11 33.95
C SER A 118 16.24 -5.00 34.10
N MET A 119 16.06 -6.34 34.06
CA MET A 119 17.17 -7.30 34.06
C MET A 119 17.75 -7.51 32.65
N VAL A 120 17.07 -6.99 31.62
CA VAL A 120 17.28 -7.36 30.21
C VAL A 120 17.84 -6.19 29.40
N LEU A 121 17.27 -5.00 29.54
CA LEU A 121 17.69 -3.82 28.79
C LEU A 121 19.00 -3.25 29.34
N ASN A 122 20.12 -3.67 28.76
CA ASN A 122 21.34 -2.87 28.89
C ASN A 122 21.23 -1.59 28.04
N SER A 123 21.98 -0.55 28.42
CA SER A 123 21.95 0.77 27.76
C SER A 123 22.22 0.71 26.25
N ARG A 124 22.93 -0.32 25.77
CA ARG A 124 23.21 -0.50 24.35
C ARG A 124 22.01 -1.04 23.58
N MET A 125 21.26 -1.98 24.12
CA MET A 125 20.03 -2.50 23.49
C MET A 125 18.95 -1.42 23.44
N ASP A 126 18.78 -0.68 24.54
CA ASP A 126 17.84 0.44 24.60
C ASP A 126 18.15 1.49 23.53
N TYR A 127 19.43 1.89 23.40
CA TYR A 127 19.90 2.79 22.36
C TYR A 127 19.56 2.29 20.94
N LEU A 128 19.73 0.99 20.67
CA LEU A 128 19.47 0.40 19.36
C LEU A 128 17.99 0.34 19.01
N ILE A 129 17.14 0.00 19.98
CA ILE A 129 15.69 -0.08 19.83
C ILE A 129 15.14 1.28 19.38
N HIS A 130 15.64 2.36 19.97
CA HIS A 130 15.20 3.74 19.68
C HIS A 130 15.94 4.40 18.52
N GLN A 131 16.80 3.68 17.78
CA GLN A 131 17.40 4.25 16.56
C GLN A 131 16.37 4.42 15.46
N ASP A 132 16.58 5.45 14.64
CA ASP A 132 15.80 5.73 13.44
C ASP A 132 15.61 4.47 12.55
N PRO A 133 14.43 4.30 11.91
CA PRO A 133 14.16 3.19 10.98
C PRO A 133 15.24 2.93 9.91
N LEU A 134 15.95 3.97 9.45
CA LEU A 134 17.01 3.89 8.42
C LEU A 134 18.38 3.49 8.98
N TYR A 135 18.50 3.37 10.30
CA TYR A 135 19.73 2.93 10.94
C TYR A 135 20.14 1.52 10.51
N LYS A 136 21.35 1.40 9.96
CA LYS A 136 21.91 0.11 9.53
C LYS A 136 22.66 -0.56 10.68
N MET A 137 22.06 -1.59 11.27
CA MET A 137 22.68 -2.38 12.33
C MET A 137 23.85 -3.22 11.81
N SER A 138 24.96 -3.21 12.55
CA SER A 138 26.10 -4.11 12.32
C SER A 138 25.74 -5.57 12.65
N GLN A 139 26.50 -6.53 12.13
CA GLN A 139 26.28 -7.96 12.41
C GLN A 139 26.33 -8.29 13.92
N LYS A 140 27.15 -7.56 14.70
CA LYS A 140 27.24 -7.73 16.15
C LYS A 140 25.96 -7.27 16.85
N GLU A 141 25.37 -6.16 16.40
CA GLU A 141 24.13 -5.61 16.95
C GLU A 141 22.92 -6.47 16.59
N GLN A 142 22.86 -6.92 15.33
CA GLN A 142 21.86 -7.88 14.87
C GLN A 142 21.91 -9.16 15.72
N LYS A 143 23.09 -9.75 15.88
CA LYS A 143 23.28 -10.93 16.73
C LYS A 143 22.81 -10.68 18.17
N MET A 144 23.16 -9.54 18.76
CA MET A 144 22.73 -9.20 20.12
C MET A 144 21.21 -9.13 20.26
N LEU A 145 20.50 -8.51 19.33
CA LEU A 145 19.02 -8.47 19.35
C LEU A 145 18.42 -9.86 19.18
N TRP A 146 18.95 -10.66 18.25
CA TRP A 146 18.46 -12.01 18.01
C TRP A 146 18.68 -12.91 19.22
N ASP A 147 19.87 -12.89 19.84
CA ASP A 147 20.20 -13.71 21.00
C ASP A 147 19.29 -13.39 22.20
N ASN A 148 18.79 -12.15 22.31
CA ASN A 148 17.89 -11.68 23.37
C ASN A 148 16.40 -11.62 22.95
N ARG A 149 16.01 -12.15 21.78
CA ARG A 149 14.64 -12.04 21.24
C ARG A 149 13.52 -12.53 22.17
N HIS A 150 13.78 -13.58 22.97
CA HIS A 150 12.77 -14.19 23.84
C HIS A 150 12.37 -13.30 25.02
N ILE A 151 13.27 -12.43 25.44
CA ILE A 151 13.07 -11.49 26.55
C ILE A 151 12.63 -10.11 26.05
N LEU A 152 12.91 -9.77 24.78
CA LEU A 152 12.45 -8.54 24.13
C LEU A 152 10.95 -8.54 23.81
N GLY A 153 10.25 -9.66 23.91
CA GLY A 153 8.80 -9.75 23.63
C GLY A 153 7.92 -8.86 24.52
N CYS A 154 8.41 -8.50 25.71
CA CYS A 154 7.77 -7.57 26.63
C CYS A 154 8.08 -6.08 26.34
N VAL A 155 8.93 -5.79 25.35
CA VAL A 155 9.34 -4.45 24.93
C VAL A 155 8.78 -4.21 23.52
N PRO A 156 7.56 -3.66 23.37
CA PRO A 156 6.90 -3.50 22.07
C PRO A 156 7.80 -2.86 21.01
N ALA A 157 8.45 -1.74 21.35
CA ALA A 157 9.29 -0.95 20.45
C ALA A 157 10.49 -1.71 19.88
N ALA A 158 10.90 -2.84 20.45
CA ALA A 158 11.99 -3.66 19.93
C ALA A 158 11.59 -4.43 18.65
N LEU A 159 10.30 -4.67 18.42
CA LEU A 159 9.80 -5.53 17.33
C LEU A 159 10.32 -5.11 15.95
N PRO A 160 10.25 -3.83 15.51
CA PRO A 160 10.73 -3.44 14.20
C PRO A 160 12.21 -3.77 14.00
N LYS A 161 13.05 -3.57 15.03
CA LYS A 161 14.49 -3.89 14.96
C LYS A 161 14.72 -5.39 14.92
N VAL A 162 14.01 -6.18 15.72
CA VAL A 162 14.15 -7.65 15.70
C VAL A 162 13.71 -8.21 14.33
N LEU A 163 12.63 -7.70 13.74
CA LEU A 163 12.18 -8.09 12.39
C LEU A 163 13.21 -7.82 11.30
N GLN A 164 14.01 -6.76 11.42
CA GLN A 164 15.11 -6.46 10.49
C GLN A 164 16.28 -7.44 10.60
N VAL A 165 16.40 -8.15 11.74
CA VAL A 165 17.45 -9.17 11.93
C VAL A 165 17.06 -10.52 11.35
N VAL A 166 15.76 -10.79 11.19
CA VAL A 166 15.27 -12.08 10.69
C VAL A 166 15.75 -12.31 9.26
N ASP A 167 16.53 -13.38 9.08
CA ASP A 167 16.81 -13.90 7.75
C ASP A 167 15.58 -14.68 7.27
N TRP A 168 14.77 -14.02 6.44
CA TRP A 168 13.54 -14.59 5.90
C TRP A 168 13.76 -15.77 4.94
N THR A 169 15.02 -16.08 4.60
CA THR A 169 15.39 -17.29 3.83
C THR A 169 15.68 -18.50 4.72
N LYS A 170 15.65 -18.33 6.05
CA LYS A 170 15.87 -19.39 7.04
C LYS A 170 14.57 -19.76 7.74
N PRO A 171 13.90 -20.86 7.35
CA PRO A 171 12.61 -21.25 7.91
C PRO A 171 12.58 -21.33 9.43
N GLU A 172 13.68 -21.77 10.06
CA GLU A 172 13.82 -21.85 11.51
C GLU A 172 13.75 -20.48 12.20
N MET A 173 14.36 -19.44 11.60
CA MET A 173 14.28 -18.08 12.14
C MET A 173 12.88 -17.48 11.93
N VAL A 174 12.27 -17.75 10.78
CA VAL A 174 10.91 -17.28 10.46
C VAL A 174 9.90 -17.89 11.43
N ILE A 175 9.92 -19.21 11.62
CA ILE A 175 9.01 -19.91 12.54
C ILE A 175 9.17 -19.36 13.96
N GLU A 176 10.42 -19.21 14.43
CA GLU A 176 10.72 -18.65 15.75
C GLU A 176 10.16 -17.24 15.90
N MET A 177 10.38 -16.35 14.92
CA MET A 177 9.86 -14.99 14.96
C MET A 177 8.34 -14.95 14.97
N LEU A 178 7.68 -15.72 14.10
CA LEU A 178 6.22 -15.78 14.02
C LEU A 178 5.60 -16.29 15.33
N ARG A 179 6.26 -17.25 15.99
CA ARG A 179 5.88 -17.71 17.32
C ARG A 179 5.96 -16.58 18.34
N LEU A 180 7.10 -15.87 18.41
CA LEU A 180 7.28 -14.74 19.33
C LEU A 180 6.26 -13.61 19.08
N MET A 181 5.93 -13.32 17.82
CA MET A 181 4.94 -12.30 17.45
C MET A 181 3.54 -12.60 17.99
N SER A 182 3.18 -13.88 18.16
CA SER A 182 1.85 -14.26 18.67
C SER A 182 1.62 -13.84 20.12
N THR A 183 2.70 -13.64 20.89
CA THR A 183 2.68 -13.21 22.29
C THR A 183 3.38 -11.86 22.49
N TRP A 184 3.75 -11.16 21.41
CA TRP A 184 4.49 -9.91 21.50
C TRP A 184 3.56 -8.79 22.00
N ALA A 185 4.05 -7.98 22.93
CA ALA A 185 3.26 -6.89 23.51
C ALA A 185 2.92 -5.84 22.43
N PRO A 186 1.65 -5.38 22.33
CA PRO A 186 1.18 -4.55 21.22
C PRO A 186 1.94 -3.22 21.13
N LEU A 187 2.22 -2.79 19.89
CA LEU A 187 2.82 -1.48 19.62
C LEU A 187 1.79 -0.36 19.80
N PRO A 188 2.22 0.85 20.21
CA PRO A 188 1.44 2.05 19.99
C PRO A 188 1.06 2.21 18.51
N GLY A 189 -0.13 2.76 18.23
CA GLY A 189 -0.65 2.87 16.86
C GLY A 189 0.29 3.59 15.90
N SER A 190 0.91 4.69 16.35
CA SER A 190 1.86 5.47 15.56
C SER A 190 3.12 4.68 15.18
N GLU A 191 3.64 3.84 16.09
CA GLU A 191 4.79 2.98 15.83
C GLU A 191 4.42 1.79 14.94
N ALA A 192 3.21 1.25 15.09
CA ALA A 192 2.71 0.16 14.26
C ALA A 192 2.64 0.53 12.76
N LEU A 193 2.47 1.81 12.42
CA LEU A 193 2.49 2.29 11.03
C LEU A 193 3.78 1.92 10.29
N GLN A 194 4.92 1.89 11.00
CA GLN A 194 6.21 1.51 10.40
C GLN A 194 6.17 0.10 9.81
N LEU A 195 5.45 -0.82 10.46
CA LEU A 195 5.34 -2.22 10.05
C LEU A 195 4.42 -2.44 8.83
N LEU A 196 3.80 -1.37 8.31
CA LEU A 196 3.03 -1.38 7.06
C LEU A 196 3.84 -0.91 5.84
N ASP A 197 5.10 -0.52 6.03
CA ASP A 197 5.99 -0.10 4.95
C ASP A 197 6.44 -1.26 4.05
N ALA A 198 7.01 -0.93 2.88
CA ALA A 198 7.51 -1.87 1.88
C ALA A 198 8.55 -2.87 2.42
N HIS A 199 9.29 -2.49 3.46
CA HIS A 199 10.30 -3.33 4.11
C HIS A 199 9.71 -4.49 4.91
N TYR A 200 8.42 -4.46 5.22
CA TYR A 200 7.72 -5.50 5.99
C TYR A 200 6.61 -6.15 5.14
N PRO A 201 6.96 -6.99 4.15
CA PRO A 201 5.98 -7.60 3.24
C PRO A 201 5.29 -8.84 3.83
N ALA A 202 5.79 -9.38 4.96
CA ALA A 202 5.23 -10.57 5.59
C ALA A 202 3.81 -10.29 6.10
N ARG A 203 2.87 -11.18 5.75
CA ARG A 203 1.43 -11.01 6.06
C ARG A 203 1.18 -10.97 7.56
N GLU A 204 1.89 -11.80 8.32
CA GLU A 204 1.76 -11.92 9.77
C GLU A 204 2.24 -10.65 10.47
N VAL A 205 3.29 -10.00 9.95
CA VAL A 205 3.76 -8.69 10.42
C VAL A 205 2.73 -7.60 10.16
N ARG A 206 2.14 -7.59 8.95
CA ARG A 206 1.08 -6.63 8.59
C ARG A 206 -0.20 -6.85 9.39
N GLU A 207 -0.59 -8.09 9.64
CA GLU A 207 -1.75 -8.40 10.51
C GLU A 207 -1.51 -7.92 11.94
N TYR A 208 -0.32 -8.13 12.50
CA TYR A 208 0.06 -7.61 13.82
C TYR A 208 -0.05 -6.06 13.86
N ALA A 209 0.48 -5.38 12.85
CA ALA A 209 0.41 -3.93 12.74
C ALA A 209 -1.05 -3.43 12.70
N VAL A 210 -1.88 -4.06 11.86
CA VAL A 210 -3.31 -3.74 11.76
C VAL A 210 -4.05 -4.03 13.08
N ASN A 211 -3.71 -5.11 13.79
CA ASN A 211 -4.29 -5.40 15.09
C ASN A 211 -3.97 -4.32 16.13
N CYS A 212 -2.77 -3.72 16.10
CA CYS A 212 -2.44 -2.56 16.93
C CYS A 212 -3.33 -1.36 16.57
N LEU A 213 -3.54 -1.11 15.27
CA LEU A 213 -4.39 -0.03 14.77
C LEU A 213 -5.88 -0.22 15.11
N ARG A 214 -6.37 -1.45 15.32
CA ARG A 214 -7.78 -1.70 15.67
C ARG A 214 -8.21 -1.03 16.98
N ASN A 215 -7.29 -0.72 17.88
CA ASN A 215 -7.58 -0.04 19.14
C ASN A 215 -7.35 1.48 19.07
N VAL A 216 -6.86 1.99 17.94
CA VAL A 216 -6.60 3.42 17.75
C VAL A 216 -7.93 4.16 17.50
N PRO A 217 -8.18 5.28 18.21
CA PRO A 217 -9.35 6.13 18.00
C PRO A 217 -9.48 6.63 16.56
N ASP A 218 -10.71 6.85 16.11
CA ASP A 218 -10.97 7.32 14.73
C ASP A 218 -10.32 8.67 14.42
N ILE A 219 -10.17 9.56 15.41
CA ILE A 219 -9.50 10.86 15.23
C ILE A 219 -8.03 10.71 14.84
N ASP A 220 -7.32 9.75 15.43
CA ASP A 220 -5.92 9.49 15.10
C ASP A 220 -5.82 8.71 13.78
N ILE A 221 -6.80 7.84 13.47
CA ILE A 221 -6.89 7.18 12.17
C ILE A 221 -7.15 8.18 11.04
N GLU A 222 -7.95 9.23 11.28
CA GLU A 222 -8.16 10.34 10.36
C GLU A 222 -6.83 11.02 9.99
N ASP A 223 -5.98 11.31 10.99
CA ASP A 223 -4.65 11.90 10.78
C ASP A 223 -3.71 11.00 9.95
N TYR A 224 -3.86 9.67 10.07
CA TYR A 224 -3.04 8.69 9.35
C TYR A 224 -3.67 8.21 8.03
N MET A 225 -4.89 8.63 7.71
CA MET A 225 -5.69 8.04 6.62
C MET A 225 -4.97 8.13 5.28
N LEU A 226 -4.31 9.24 4.99
CA LEU A 226 -3.55 9.41 3.76
C LEU A 226 -2.43 8.35 3.67
N GLN A 227 -1.62 8.22 4.71
CA GLN A 227 -0.50 7.28 4.78
C GLN A 227 -1.01 5.83 4.69
N LEU A 228 -2.11 5.51 5.37
CA LEU A 228 -2.74 4.19 5.33
C LEU A 228 -3.22 3.84 3.92
N VAL A 229 -3.82 4.79 3.19
CA VAL A 229 -4.19 4.59 1.78
C VAL A 229 -2.94 4.38 0.91
N GLN A 230 -1.86 5.13 1.16
CA GLN A 230 -0.61 4.98 0.39
C GLN A 230 0.05 3.62 0.60
N VAL A 231 0.11 3.11 1.83
CA VAL A 231 0.75 1.81 2.12
C VAL A 231 -0.06 0.61 1.61
N LEU A 232 -1.33 0.79 1.22
CA LEU A 232 -2.06 -0.20 0.42
C LEU A 232 -1.32 -0.56 -0.87
N LYS A 233 -0.47 0.33 -1.42
CA LYS A 233 0.35 0.04 -2.61
C LYS A 233 1.32 -1.13 -2.35
N TYR A 234 1.81 -1.26 -1.12
CA TYR A 234 2.75 -2.31 -0.74
C TYR A 234 2.10 -3.66 -0.41
N GLU A 235 0.77 -3.71 -0.34
CA GLU A 235 0.06 -4.98 -0.13
C GLU A 235 0.31 -5.94 -1.31
N PRO A 236 0.72 -7.20 -1.03
CA PRO A 236 0.92 -8.22 -2.07
C PRO A 236 -0.35 -8.51 -2.88
N PHE A 237 -1.52 -8.48 -2.23
CA PHE A 237 -2.81 -8.87 -2.80
C PHE A 237 -3.89 -7.82 -2.50
N HIS A 238 -5.02 -7.88 -3.21
CA HIS A 238 -6.14 -6.97 -3.00
C HIS A 238 -6.81 -7.19 -1.64
N ASP A 239 -7.04 -8.45 -1.31
CA ASP A 239 -7.53 -8.86 0.00
C ASP A 239 -6.37 -8.91 1.00
N SER A 240 -6.38 -8.00 1.95
CA SER A 240 -5.33 -7.87 2.96
C SER A 240 -5.91 -7.42 4.30
N PRO A 241 -5.16 -7.60 5.41
CA PRO A 241 -5.61 -7.14 6.73
C PRO A 241 -5.91 -5.64 6.73
N LEU A 242 -5.06 -4.87 6.05
CA LEU A 242 -5.18 -3.42 5.97
C LEU A 242 -6.38 -2.98 5.12
N SER A 243 -6.62 -3.62 3.97
CA SER A 243 -7.77 -3.25 3.12
C SER A 243 -9.11 -3.53 3.81
N ARG A 244 -9.21 -4.67 4.52
CA ARG A 244 -10.36 -5.00 5.37
C ARG A 244 -10.55 -3.99 6.50
N PHE A 245 -9.47 -3.65 7.21
CA PHE A 245 -9.51 -2.68 8.31
C PHE A 245 -10.01 -1.31 7.85
N LEU A 246 -9.47 -0.79 6.75
CA LEU A 246 -9.86 0.50 6.19
C LEU A 246 -11.32 0.50 5.76
N LEU A 247 -11.78 -0.53 5.04
CA LEU A 247 -13.19 -0.65 4.64
C LEU A 247 -14.11 -0.75 5.87
N GLN A 248 -13.76 -1.55 6.86
CA GLN A 248 -14.57 -1.71 8.07
C GLN A 248 -14.72 -0.39 8.83
N ARG A 249 -13.61 0.31 9.10
CA ARG A 249 -13.62 1.60 9.79
C ARG A 249 -14.35 2.67 8.99
N ALA A 250 -14.13 2.73 7.68
CA ALA A 250 -14.82 3.66 6.78
C ALA A 250 -16.34 3.46 6.76
N LEU A 251 -16.81 2.21 6.77
CA LEU A 251 -18.24 1.90 6.81
C LEU A 251 -18.88 2.18 8.18
N GLN A 252 -18.11 2.06 9.26
CA GLN A 252 -18.55 2.40 10.61
C GLN A 252 -18.60 3.92 10.85
N ASN A 253 -17.70 4.68 10.22
CA ASN A 253 -17.60 6.14 10.32
C ASN A 253 -17.61 6.78 8.92
N ARG A 254 -18.79 6.77 8.30
CA ARG A 254 -18.99 7.15 6.90
C ARG A 254 -18.70 8.64 6.64
N GLU A 255 -19.16 9.50 7.53
CA GLU A 255 -19.09 10.97 7.37
C GLU A 255 -17.66 11.51 7.42
N ARG A 256 -16.74 10.81 8.10
CA ARG A 256 -15.33 11.22 8.22
C ARG A 256 -14.40 10.26 7.51
N LEU A 257 -14.20 9.07 8.08
CA LEU A 257 -13.23 8.11 7.55
C LEU A 257 -13.62 7.59 6.17
N GLY A 258 -14.91 7.28 5.97
CA GLY A 258 -15.41 6.83 4.69
C GLY A 258 -15.34 7.89 3.59
N HIS A 259 -15.61 9.15 3.94
CA HIS A 259 -15.45 10.29 3.03
C HIS A 259 -13.99 10.46 2.60
N LEU A 260 -13.05 10.46 3.56
CA LEU A 260 -11.61 10.56 3.27
C LEU A 260 -11.11 9.39 2.41
N LEU A 261 -11.47 8.15 2.79
CA LEU A 261 -11.09 6.96 2.04
C LEU A 261 -11.55 7.05 0.59
N PHE A 262 -12.82 7.41 0.33
CA PHE A 262 -13.34 7.55 -1.02
C PHE A 262 -12.53 8.55 -1.84
N TRP A 263 -12.31 9.76 -1.31
CA TRP A 263 -11.64 10.83 -2.05
C TRP A 263 -10.15 10.52 -2.30
N TYR A 264 -9.46 9.90 -1.34
CA TYR A 264 -8.07 9.48 -1.53
C TYR A 264 -7.93 8.35 -2.55
N LEU A 265 -8.84 7.37 -2.56
CA LEU A 265 -8.87 6.34 -3.59
C LEU A 265 -9.19 6.94 -4.96
N LYS A 266 -10.22 7.80 -5.03
CA LYS A 266 -10.67 8.45 -6.28
C LYS A 266 -9.57 9.29 -6.93
N ALA A 267 -8.78 10.00 -6.14
CA ALA A 267 -7.71 10.88 -6.62
C ALA A 267 -6.62 10.14 -7.43
N GLU A 268 -6.45 8.85 -7.22
CA GLU A 268 -5.40 8.04 -7.85
C GLU A 268 -5.91 6.99 -8.84
N LEU A 269 -7.19 7.04 -9.22
CA LEU A 269 -7.75 6.08 -10.20
C LEU A 269 -7.14 6.23 -11.60
N SER A 270 -6.50 7.36 -11.91
CA SER A 270 -5.75 7.56 -13.16
C SER A 270 -4.38 6.90 -13.16
N SER A 271 -3.87 6.44 -11.99
CA SER A 271 -2.56 5.81 -11.88
C SER A 271 -2.67 4.31 -12.23
N PRO A 272 -2.10 3.85 -13.36
CA PRO A 272 -2.30 2.49 -13.85
C PRO A 272 -1.73 1.42 -12.90
N HIS A 273 -0.76 1.78 -12.05
CA HIS A 273 -0.14 0.86 -11.09
C HIS A 273 -1.07 0.44 -9.94
N ILE A 274 -2.06 1.26 -9.61
CA ILE A 274 -2.90 1.05 -8.42
C ILE A 274 -4.40 1.16 -8.70
N SER A 275 -4.78 1.72 -9.86
CA SER A 275 -6.17 1.99 -10.24
C SER A 275 -7.08 0.79 -10.04
N HIS A 276 -6.65 -0.42 -10.43
CA HIS A 276 -7.46 -1.62 -10.25
C HIS A 276 -7.78 -1.90 -8.78
N ARG A 277 -6.77 -1.86 -7.89
CA ARG A 277 -6.96 -2.07 -6.45
C ARG A 277 -7.85 -0.98 -5.85
N TYR A 278 -7.60 0.28 -6.18
CA TYR A 278 -8.37 1.39 -5.64
C TYR A 278 -9.81 1.41 -6.17
N THR A 279 -10.03 0.97 -7.41
CA THR A 279 -11.38 0.79 -7.97
C THR A 279 -12.16 -0.26 -7.19
N LEU A 280 -11.57 -1.44 -6.95
CA LEU A 280 -12.22 -2.51 -6.18
C LEU A 280 -12.57 -2.07 -4.75
N LEU A 281 -11.68 -1.33 -4.08
CA LEU A 281 -11.96 -0.82 -2.73
C LEU A 281 -13.01 0.28 -2.72
N ALA A 282 -12.96 1.20 -3.70
CA ALA A 282 -13.98 2.23 -3.84
C ALA A 282 -15.35 1.62 -4.12
N GLU A 283 -15.43 0.63 -5.01
CA GLU A 283 -16.66 -0.11 -5.32
C GLU A 283 -17.21 -0.83 -4.08
N ALA A 284 -16.35 -1.55 -3.34
CA ALA A 284 -16.75 -2.22 -2.11
C ALA A 284 -17.30 -1.25 -1.05
N TYR A 285 -16.69 -0.07 -0.93
CA TYR A 285 -17.18 0.98 -0.04
C TYR A 285 -18.52 1.56 -0.51
N LEU A 286 -18.63 1.92 -1.79
CA LEU A 286 -19.86 2.49 -2.38
C LEU A 286 -21.04 1.51 -2.30
N TYR A 287 -20.77 0.21 -2.40
CA TYR A 287 -21.77 -0.83 -2.22
C TYR A 287 -22.32 -0.87 -0.78
N GLY A 288 -21.48 -0.57 0.22
CA GLY A 288 -21.83 -0.65 1.64
C GLY A 288 -22.20 0.68 2.33
N CYS A 289 -21.94 1.84 1.71
CA CYS A 289 -22.02 3.13 2.42
C CYS A 289 -23.45 3.70 2.55
N GLY A 290 -24.45 3.06 1.94
CA GLY A 290 -25.85 3.49 1.98
C GLY A 290 -26.04 4.89 1.40
N ASP A 291 -26.81 5.74 2.08
CA ASP A 291 -27.19 7.07 1.56
C ASP A 291 -26.01 8.03 1.36
N HIS A 292 -24.84 7.76 1.96
CA HIS A 292 -23.63 8.53 1.70
C HIS A 292 -23.21 8.47 0.23
N LEU A 293 -23.61 7.42 -0.51
CA LEU A 293 -23.44 7.31 -1.96
C LEU A 293 -23.99 8.53 -2.71
N PHE A 294 -25.17 9.02 -2.33
CA PHE A 294 -25.80 10.16 -2.99
C PHE A 294 -24.96 11.42 -2.81
N GLU A 295 -24.49 11.67 -1.59
CA GLU A 295 -23.61 12.81 -1.28
C GLU A 295 -22.32 12.76 -2.11
N LEU A 296 -21.62 11.63 -2.10
CA LEU A 296 -20.38 11.44 -2.87
C LEU A 296 -20.62 11.61 -4.38
N THR A 297 -21.78 11.18 -4.88
CA THR A 297 -22.18 11.35 -6.29
C THR A 297 -22.33 12.83 -6.64
N HIS A 298 -23.06 13.59 -5.83
CA HIS A 298 -23.23 15.03 -6.07
C HIS A 298 -21.90 15.79 -5.98
N GLN A 299 -21.06 15.43 -5.00
CA GLN A 299 -19.72 15.99 -4.88
C GLN A 299 -18.86 15.67 -6.11
N ALA A 300 -18.85 14.42 -6.58
CA ALA A 300 -18.09 14.00 -7.75
C ALA A 300 -18.54 14.73 -9.03
N GLN A 301 -19.84 14.86 -9.24
CA GLN A 301 -20.41 15.61 -10.37
C GLN A 301 -20.03 17.09 -10.33
N LEU A 302 -20.04 17.70 -9.14
CA LEU A 302 -19.62 19.09 -8.98
C LEU A 302 -18.13 19.27 -9.33
N VAL A 303 -17.27 18.39 -8.82
CA VAL A 303 -15.83 18.43 -9.11
C VAL A 303 -15.56 18.26 -10.60
N GLU A 304 -16.27 17.34 -11.28
CA GLU A 304 -16.16 17.14 -12.72
C GLU A 304 -16.58 18.38 -13.52
N LYS A 305 -17.72 19.00 -13.16
CA LYS A 305 -18.16 20.26 -13.77
C LYS A 305 -17.12 21.37 -13.57
N LEU A 306 -16.59 21.53 -12.36
CA LEU A 306 -15.57 22.54 -12.06
C LEU A 306 -14.26 22.28 -12.82
N GLN A 307 -13.86 21.02 -12.99
CA GLN A 307 -12.71 20.65 -13.82
C GLN A 307 -12.95 21.07 -15.28
N GLN A 308 -14.12 20.75 -15.84
CA GLN A 308 -14.48 21.16 -17.20
C GLN A 308 -14.44 22.69 -17.38
N VAL A 309 -14.96 23.45 -16.41
CA VAL A 309 -14.88 24.91 -16.42
C VAL A 309 -13.43 25.39 -16.42
N ALA A 310 -12.58 24.80 -15.57
CA ALA A 310 -11.17 25.17 -15.50
C ALA A 310 -10.44 24.91 -16.84
N GLU A 311 -10.70 23.77 -17.47
CA GLU A 311 -10.13 23.41 -18.79
C GLU A 311 -10.63 24.34 -19.91
N ASN A 312 -11.91 24.68 -19.92
CA ASN A 312 -12.51 25.62 -20.87
C ASN A 312 -11.94 27.04 -20.71
N VAL A 313 -11.82 27.52 -19.48
CA VAL A 313 -11.19 28.82 -19.18
C VAL A 313 -9.72 28.84 -19.60
N LYS A 314 -8.99 27.74 -19.38
CA LYS A 314 -7.59 27.62 -19.77
C LYS A 314 -7.40 27.63 -21.29
N SER A 315 -8.26 26.95 -22.02
CA SER A 315 -8.20 26.87 -23.50
C SER A 315 -8.67 28.15 -24.21
N LYS A 316 -9.48 28.98 -23.56
CA LYS A 316 -10.01 30.23 -24.16
C LYS A 316 -8.95 31.33 -24.25
N LYS A 317 -8.78 31.96 -25.43
CA LYS A 317 -7.81 33.05 -25.62
C LYS A 317 -8.25 34.41 -25.06
N ARG A 318 -9.51 34.81 -25.29
CA ARG A 318 -10.08 36.11 -24.86
C ARG A 318 -11.44 35.90 -24.22
N GLY A 319 -11.82 36.77 -23.29
CA GLY A 319 -13.11 36.70 -22.60
C GLY A 319 -13.21 35.58 -21.56
N LYS A 320 -12.08 35.18 -20.95
CA LYS A 320 -12.00 34.11 -19.94
C LYS A 320 -12.94 34.36 -18.75
N LYS A 321 -13.00 35.60 -18.26
CA LYS A 321 -13.87 35.97 -17.12
C LYS A 321 -15.35 35.81 -17.47
N GLN A 322 -15.76 36.28 -18.64
CA GLN A 322 -17.15 36.12 -19.10
C GLN A 322 -17.51 34.64 -19.28
N LEU A 323 -16.60 33.83 -19.81
CA LEU A 323 -16.79 32.39 -19.94
C LEU A 323 -16.93 31.72 -18.57
N LEU A 324 -16.00 31.99 -17.64
CA LEU A 324 -16.06 31.49 -16.26
C LEU A 324 -17.40 31.83 -15.60
N HIS A 325 -17.80 33.10 -15.66
CA HIS A 325 -19.04 33.57 -15.03
C HIS A 325 -20.28 32.89 -15.64
N LYS A 326 -20.29 32.73 -16.96
CA LYS A 326 -21.36 32.02 -17.67
C LYS A 326 -21.43 30.56 -17.23
N GLU A 327 -20.34 29.81 -17.34
CA GLU A 327 -20.36 28.37 -17.08
C GLU A 327 -20.62 28.06 -15.59
N LEU A 328 -20.12 28.88 -14.65
CA LEU A 328 -20.47 28.72 -13.23
C LEU A 328 -21.96 28.99 -12.96
N ALA A 329 -22.59 29.94 -13.67
CA ALA A 329 -24.03 30.20 -13.55
C ALA A 329 -24.91 29.09 -14.15
N ASP A 330 -24.35 28.32 -15.09
CA ASP A 330 -24.99 27.15 -15.69
C ASP A 330 -24.96 25.92 -14.75
N ILE A 331 -24.06 25.88 -13.75
CA ILE A 331 -24.05 24.85 -12.71
C ILE A 331 -25.25 25.05 -11.77
N LYS A 332 -26.24 24.17 -11.87
CA LYS A 332 -27.41 24.15 -10.98
C LYS A 332 -27.15 23.32 -9.71
N PHE A 333 -27.69 23.82 -8.60
CA PHE A 333 -27.66 23.19 -7.28
C PHE A 333 -29.10 22.87 -6.88
N ASP A 334 -29.50 21.62 -7.01
CA ASP A 334 -30.85 21.18 -6.62
C ASP A 334 -30.99 21.04 -5.09
N HIS A 335 -29.85 20.95 -4.38
CA HIS A 335 -29.72 20.86 -2.93
C HIS A 335 -28.33 21.34 -2.49
N ARG A 336 -28.13 21.46 -1.17
CA ARG A 336 -26.81 21.77 -0.59
C ARG A 336 -25.85 20.61 -0.79
N ILE A 337 -24.62 20.91 -1.23
CA ILE A 337 -23.57 19.93 -1.46
C ILE A 337 -22.46 20.18 -0.44
N ASN A 338 -22.10 19.16 0.35
CA ASN A 338 -20.94 19.24 1.24
C ASN A 338 -19.63 19.26 0.44
N LEU A 339 -18.63 20.00 0.90
CA LEU A 339 -17.37 20.11 0.17
C LEU A 339 -16.51 18.85 0.37
N PRO A 340 -15.91 18.30 -0.70
CA PRO A 340 -14.97 17.18 -0.61
C PRO A 340 -13.82 17.40 0.37
N ILE A 341 -13.36 18.64 0.51
CA ILE A 341 -12.18 18.97 1.32
C ILE A 341 -12.53 19.27 2.79
N VAL A 342 -13.77 19.66 3.07
CA VAL A 342 -14.27 19.92 4.41
C VAL A 342 -15.71 19.41 4.50
N PRO A 343 -15.92 18.15 4.94
CA PRO A 343 -17.24 17.52 4.99
C PRO A 343 -18.28 18.33 5.79
N GLY A 344 -17.83 19.13 6.78
CA GLY A 344 -18.70 19.98 7.59
C GLY A 344 -19.14 21.30 6.92
N MET A 345 -18.66 21.61 5.71
CA MET A 345 -19.03 22.83 4.99
C MET A 345 -19.87 22.47 3.77
N SER A 346 -21.04 23.10 3.65
CA SER A 346 -21.95 22.91 2.52
C SER A 346 -22.07 24.17 1.68
N ILE A 347 -22.23 24.01 0.36
CA ILE A 347 -22.49 25.09 -0.58
C ILE A 347 -23.84 24.90 -1.27
N SER A 348 -24.49 26.01 -1.65
CA SER A 348 -25.77 26.01 -2.40
C SER A 348 -25.72 26.80 -3.70
N GLY A 349 -24.55 27.31 -4.08
CA GLY A 349 -24.38 28.18 -5.23
C GLY A 349 -23.01 28.83 -5.25
N PHE A 350 -22.79 29.70 -6.25
CA PHE A 350 -21.60 30.52 -6.39
C PHE A 350 -21.96 32.00 -6.41
N ASN A 351 -21.17 32.82 -5.72
CA ASN A 351 -21.16 34.27 -5.91
C ASN A 351 -20.37 34.60 -7.18
N ILE A 352 -21.06 34.51 -8.31
CA ILE A 352 -20.47 34.65 -9.66
C ILE A 352 -19.63 35.91 -9.80
N GLU A 353 -20.10 37.04 -9.29
CA GLU A 353 -19.40 38.33 -9.43
C GLU A 353 -18.01 38.33 -8.80
N LYS A 354 -17.84 37.59 -7.72
CA LYS A 354 -16.59 37.49 -6.96
C LYS A 354 -15.72 36.30 -7.35
N CYS A 355 -16.29 35.31 -8.05
CA CYS A 355 -15.53 34.23 -8.67
C CYS A 355 -14.54 34.77 -9.72
N LYS A 356 -13.31 34.25 -9.72
CA LYS A 356 -12.23 34.63 -10.64
C LYS A 356 -11.33 33.44 -10.94
N TYR A 357 -10.52 33.54 -11.99
CA TYR A 357 -9.35 32.67 -12.15
C TYR A 357 -8.11 33.44 -11.68
N MET A 358 -7.13 32.75 -11.11
CA MET A 358 -5.87 33.39 -10.71
C MET A 358 -4.90 33.45 -11.89
N ASP A 359 -4.06 34.48 -11.93
CA ASP A 359 -3.06 34.66 -12.98
C ASP A 359 -1.83 33.80 -12.70
N SER A 360 -1.90 32.53 -13.11
CA SER A 360 -0.81 31.57 -13.01
C SER A 360 -0.79 30.65 -14.23
N PHE A 361 0.27 29.85 -14.38
CA PHE A 361 0.40 28.90 -15.49
C PHE A 361 -0.77 27.89 -15.56
N THR A 362 -1.30 27.48 -14.41
CA THR A 362 -2.40 26.51 -14.33
C THR A 362 -3.79 27.16 -14.30
N LEU A 363 -3.88 28.49 -14.10
CA LEU A 363 -5.13 29.26 -14.02
C LEU A 363 -6.15 28.68 -13.03
N PRO A 364 -5.79 28.47 -11.75
CA PRO A 364 -6.70 27.87 -10.78
C PRO A 364 -7.92 28.78 -10.57
N LEU A 365 -9.07 28.14 -10.34
CA LEU A 365 -10.31 28.83 -10.06
C LEU A 365 -10.35 29.25 -8.58
N TRP A 366 -10.70 30.52 -8.35
CA TRP A 366 -11.07 31.07 -7.05
C TRP A 366 -12.59 31.18 -7.01
N LEU A 367 -13.20 30.33 -6.19
CA LEU A 367 -14.66 30.22 -6.06
C LEU A 367 -15.09 30.85 -4.74
N GLU A 368 -16.12 31.70 -4.80
CA GLU A 368 -16.82 32.19 -3.61
C GLU A 368 -18.24 31.64 -3.67
N CYS A 369 -18.72 31.07 -2.58
CA CYS A 369 -19.97 30.30 -2.50
C CYS A 369 -20.95 30.93 -1.53
#